data_AF-A0A955TJH8-F1
#
_entry.id   AF-A0A955TJH8-F1
#
_cell.length_a   1.000
_cell.length_b   1.000
_cell.length_c   1.000
_cell.angle_alpha   90.00
_cell.angle_beta   90.00
_cell.angle_gamma   90.00
#
_symmetry.space_group_name_H-M   'P 1'
#
loop_
_entity.id
_entity.type
_entity.pdbx_description
1 polymer ?
#
loop_
_entity_poly.entity_id
_entity_poly.type
_entity_poly.pdbx_seq_one_letter_code
_entity_poly.pdbx_strand_id
1 'polypeptide(L)'
;MTRGIDPQQLSLCGLWGDTIPPRAFLHNPRYSVVPSPFNNPYQNCTEHTLNVLLAALYGTENMDQLKTNAAAYFTPQTVRLDPVRSLLGPVFVPDFTTRDHKGAIQVVTFTTLKNFMRHYNLTQEDFTLN
;
A
#
# COMPACT_ATOMS: atom_id res chain seq x y z
N MET A 1 -27.32 19.55 -34.68
CA MET A 1 -26.94 20.67 -33.80
C MET A 1 -26.06 20.12 -32.69
N THR A 2 -24.77 20.06 -32.97
CA THR A 2 -23.72 19.60 -32.05
C THR A 2 -23.50 20.68 -31.00
N ARG A 3 -23.85 20.40 -29.73
CA ARG A 3 -23.44 21.27 -28.62
C ARG A 3 -21.93 21.11 -28.45
N GLY A 4 -21.21 22.18 -28.75
CA GLY A 4 -19.77 22.28 -28.58
C GLY A 4 -19.40 22.09 -27.11
N ILE A 5 -18.31 21.37 -26.90
CA ILE A 5 -17.66 21.22 -25.60
C ILE A 5 -17.03 22.56 -25.24
N ASP A 6 -17.31 23.01 -24.02
CA ASP A 6 -16.79 24.21 -23.41
C ASP A 6 -15.24 24.15 -23.30
N PRO A 7 -14.50 25.16 -23.80
CA PRO A 7 -13.04 25.24 -23.66
C PRO A 7 -12.53 25.23 -22.22
N GLN A 8 -13.40 25.42 -21.21
CA GLN A 8 -13.04 25.25 -19.79
C GLN A 8 -13.04 23.78 -19.31
N GLN A 9 -13.40 22.81 -20.15
CA GLN A 9 -13.17 21.38 -19.88
C GLN A 9 -11.78 20.87 -20.30
N LEU A 10 -10.91 21.74 -20.84
CA LEU A 10 -9.54 21.40 -21.24
C LEU A 10 -8.50 21.84 -20.20
N SER A 11 -8.67 21.42 -18.95
CA SER A 11 -7.53 21.23 -18.04
C SER A 11 -7.39 19.74 -17.74
N LEU A 12 -6.72 19.04 -18.67
CA LEU A 12 -6.35 17.64 -18.58
C LEU A 12 -5.35 17.32 -17.44
N CYS A 13 -5.02 18.30 -16.58
CA CYS A 13 -4.27 18.10 -15.34
C CYS A 13 -5.13 18.18 -14.06
N GLY A 14 -6.40 18.58 -14.14
CA GLY A 14 -7.27 18.76 -12.97
C GLY A 14 -8.05 17.50 -12.54
N LEU A 15 -8.16 16.49 -13.39
CA LEU A 15 -8.96 15.29 -13.09
C LEU A 15 -8.21 14.23 -12.26
N TRP A 16 -6.90 14.39 -12.06
CA TRP A 16 -6.06 13.53 -11.23
C TRP A 16 -5.43 14.27 -10.03
N GLY A 17 -5.71 15.58 -9.88
CA GLY A 17 -5.12 16.43 -8.83
C GLY A 17 -5.83 16.38 -7.48
N ASP A 18 -7.12 16.03 -7.47
CA ASP A 18 -7.97 16.11 -6.27
C ASP A 18 -8.44 14.75 -5.74
N THR A 19 -8.12 13.64 -6.42
CA THR A 19 -8.64 12.30 -6.11
C THR A 19 -7.63 11.35 -5.47
N ILE A 20 -6.35 11.71 -5.45
CA ILE A 20 -5.30 10.95 -4.77
C ILE A 20 -4.86 11.74 -3.53
N PRO A 21 -4.98 11.19 -2.31
CA PRO A 21 -4.55 11.86 -1.10
C PRO A 21 -3.11 12.36 -1.19
N PRO A 22 -2.84 13.63 -0.84
CA PRO A 22 -1.47 14.11 -0.70
C PRO A 22 -0.66 13.18 0.21
N ARG A 23 0.61 12.93 -0.15
CA ARG A 23 1.57 12.13 0.66
C ARG A 23 1.50 12.47 2.15
N ALA A 24 1.30 13.75 2.46
CA ALA A 24 1.22 14.27 3.82
C ALA A 24 0.19 13.56 4.72
N PHE A 25 -0.91 13.03 4.16
CA PHE A 25 -1.99 12.43 4.94
C PHE A 25 -1.82 10.93 5.19
N LEU A 26 -1.20 10.20 4.26
CA LEU A 26 -1.03 8.74 4.35
C LEU A 26 0.36 8.28 4.80
N HIS A 27 1.32 9.21 4.88
CA HIS A 27 2.70 8.88 5.21
C HIS A 27 2.93 8.74 6.72
N ASN A 28 3.47 7.60 7.14
CA ASN A 28 3.97 7.38 8.49
C ASN A 28 5.52 7.41 8.47
N PRO A 29 6.16 8.35 9.18
CA PRO A 29 7.62 8.49 9.16
C PRO A 29 8.36 7.39 9.91
N ARG A 30 7.67 6.56 10.70
CA ARG A 30 8.30 5.45 11.43
C ARG A 30 8.50 4.29 10.48
N TYR A 31 9.73 4.10 10.04
CA TYR A 31 10.07 3.08 9.05
C TYR A 31 10.26 1.69 9.67
N SER A 32 9.83 0.66 8.94
CA SER A 32 10.23 -0.74 9.12
C SER A 32 10.40 -1.35 7.75
N VAL A 33 11.37 -2.25 7.53
CA VAL A 33 11.47 -3.03 6.28
C VAL A 33 10.30 -4.01 6.16
N VAL A 34 9.78 -4.49 7.29
CA VAL A 34 8.72 -5.51 7.36
C VAL A 34 7.48 -5.00 8.13
N PRO A 35 6.88 -3.88 7.73
CA PRO A 35 5.71 -3.35 8.44
C PRO A 35 4.50 -4.26 8.19
N SER A 36 3.63 -4.35 9.21
CA SER A 36 2.35 -5.04 9.07
C SER A 36 1.41 -4.22 8.18
N PRO A 37 0.71 -4.84 7.19
CA PRO A 37 -0.27 -4.14 6.36
C PRO A 37 -1.53 -3.74 7.12
N PHE A 38 -1.77 -4.34 8.29
CA PHE A 38 -3.06 -4.32 8.99
C PHE A 38 -3.11 -3.32 10.16
N ASN A 39 -2.05 -2.54 10.36
CA ASN A 39 -1.98 -1.49 11.37
C ASN A 39 -1.03 -0.37 10.89
N ASN A 40 -0.89 0.71 11.68
CA ASN A 40 -0.07 1.86 11.32
C ASN A 40 1.01 2.31 12.36
N PRO A 41 1.68 1.43 13.14
CA PRO A 41 2.85 1.86 13.91
C PRO A 41 4.10 2.10 13.05
N TYR A 42 4.25 1.36 11.93
CA TYR A 42 5.36 1.46 10.99
C TYR A 42 4.88 1.42 9.53
N GLN A 43 5.70 1.92 8.60
CA GLN A 43 5.40 1.94 7.16
C GLN A 43 6.67 1.77 6.32
N ASN A 44 6.52 1.19 5.14
CA ASN A 44 7.52 1.17 4.07
C ASN A 44 6.87 1.62 2.75
N CYS A 45 7.65 1.64 1.67
CA CYS A 45 7.14 2.10 0.37
C CYS A 45 6.00 1.23 -0.16
N THR A 46 6.05 -0.09 -0.04
CA THR A 46 5.03 -0.98 -0.59
C THR A 46 3.73 -0.92 0.21
N GLU A 47 3.83 -0.83 1.54
CA GLU A 47 2.68 -0.61 2.43
C GLU A 47 2.05 0.77 2.20
N HIS A 48 2.87 1.81 2.00
CA HIS A 48 2.38 3.13 1.61
C HIS A 48 1.62 3.08 0.27
N THR A 49 2.16 2.38 -0.73
CA THR A 49 1.49 2.18 -2.02
C THR A 49 0.15 1.45 -1.85
N LEU A 50 0.06 0.47 -0.95
CA LEU A 50 -1.22 -0.18 -0.63
C LEU A 50 -2.23 0.84 -0.06
N ASN A 51 -1.80 1.69 0.87
CA ASN A 51 -2.69 2.72 1.44
C ASN A 51 -3.16 3.71 0.37
N VAL A 52 -2.27 4.17 -0.51
CA VAL A 52 -2.64 5.06 -1.62
C VAL A 52 -3.65 4.38 -2.56
N LEU A 53 -3.42 3.12 -2.91
CA LEU A 53 -4.33 2.34 -3.75
C LEU A 53 -5.71 2.17 -3.11
N LEU A 54 -5.75 1.79 -1.82
CA LEU A 54 -7.01 1.65 -1.09
C LEU A 54 -7.71 2.98 -0.90
N ALA A 55 -6.98 4.07 -0.66
CA ALA A 55 -7.55 5.40 -0.54
C ALA A 55 -8.21 5.85 -1.83
N ALA A 56 -7.55 5.64 -2.97
CA ALA A 56 -8.13 5.93 -4.29
C ALA A 56 -9.34 5.04 -4.60
N LEU A 57 -9.29 3.75 -4.24
CA LEU A 57 -10.38 2.80 -4.48
C LEU A 57 -11.63 3.11 -3.66
N TYR A 58 -11.46 3.57 -2.42
CA TYR A 58 -12.56 3.78 -1.48
C TYR A 58 -12.88 5.26 -1.22
N GLY A 59 -12.16 6.19 -1.83
CA GLY A 59 -12.37 7.64 -1.67
C GLY A 59 -12.19 8.12 -0.23
N THR A 60 -11.18 7.62 0.49
CA THR A 60 -10.99 7.89 1.92
C THR A 60 -9.51 7.98 2.31
N GLU A 61 -9.19 8.90 3.21
CA GLU A 61 -7.86 9.02 3.82
C GLU A 61 -7.84 8.48 5.27
N ASN A 62 -8.98 7.98 5.76
CA ASN A 62 -9.08 7.48 7.13
C ASN A 62 -8.26 6.20 7.29
N MET A 63 -7.13 6.30 7.99
CA MET A 63 -6.19 5.20 8.14
C MET A 63 -6.82 3.94 8.76
N ASP A 64 -7.72 4.08 9.75
CA ASP A 64 -8.37 2.92 10.37
C ASP A 64 -9.29 2.20 9.38
N GLN A 65 -9.97 2.95 8.50
CA GLN A 65 -10.74 2.39 7.40
C GLN A 65 -9.82 1.68 6.39
N LEU A 66 -8.69 2.29 6.02
CA LEU A 66 -7.71 1.66 5.12
C LEU A 66 -7.17 0.34 5.69
N LYS A 67 -6.88 0.28 6.99
CA LYS A 67 -6.43 -0.96 7.67
C LYS A 67 -7.51 -2.02 7.74
N THR A 68 -8.76 -1.60 7.97
CA THR A 68 -9.92 -2.49 7.91
C THR A 68 -10.08 -3.08 6.50
N ASN A 69 -9.96 -2.25 5.46
CA ASN A 69 -10.05 -2.69 4.07
C ASN A 69 -8.90 -3.62 3.70
N ALA A 70 -7.67 -3.32 4.13
CA ALA A 70 -6.53 -4.19 3.94
C ALA A 70 -6.75 -5.57 4.60
N ALA A 71 -7.23 -5.60 5.84
CA ALA A 71 -7.53 -6.85 6.55
C ALA A 71 -8.64 -7.67 5.89
N ALA A 72 -9.63 -7.01 5.26
CA ALA A 72 -10.75 -7.68 4.60
C ALA A 72 -10.40 -8.22 3.21
N TYR A 73 -9.60 -7.49 2.43
CA TYR A 73 -9.48 -7.74 0.98
C TYR A 73 -8.06 -8.00 0.48
N PHE A 74 -7.02 -7.71 1.27
CA PHE A 74 -5.63 -7.83 0.83
C PHE A 74 -4.98 -9.11 1.39
N THR A 75 -4.34 -9.89 0.51
CA THR A 75 -3.56 -11.07 0.90
C THR A 75 -2.06 -10.73 0.91
N PRO A 76 -1.41 -10.65 2.09
CA PRO A 76 -0.01 -10.28 2.19
C PRO A 76 0.94 -11.45 1.96
N GLN A 77 2.23 -11.15 1.82
CA GLN A 77 3.29 -12.15 1.75
C GLN A 77 3.68 -12.52 3.18
N THR A 78 3.59 -13.81 3.53
CA THR A 78 4.12 -14.30 4.80
C THR A 78 5.62 -14.52 4.66
N VAL A 79 6.41 -13.83 5.48
CA VAL A 79 7.86 -14.00 5.56
C VAL A 79 8.17 -15.07 6.59
N ARG A 80 8.74 -16.19 6.14
CA ARG A 80 9.25 -17.23 7.02
C ARG A 80 10.70 -16.92 7.36
N LEU A 81 10.94 -16.56 8.61
CA LEU A 81 12.30 -16.43 9.14
C LEU A 81 12.63 -17.68 9.93
N ASP A 82 13.84 -18.20 9.75
CA ASP A 82 14.39 -19.18 10.67
C ASP A 82 14.49 -18.53 12.07
N PRO A 83 14.06 -19.20 13.15
CA PRO A 83 14.05 -18.62 14.50
C PRO A 83 15.41 -18.04 14.93
N VAL A 84 16.50 -18.68 14.50
CA VAL A 84 17.89 -18.24 14.75
C VAL A 84 18.22 -16.93 14.02
N ARG A 85 17.75 -16.78 12.77
CA ARG A 85 17.93 -15.54 11.99
C ARG A 85 17.04 -14.42 12.50
N SER A 86 15.84 -14.75 13.01
CA SER A 86 14.92 -13.78 13.59
C SER A 86 15.43 -13.15 14.89
N LEU A 87 16.20 -13.88 15.70
CA LEU A 87 16.85 -13.34 16.90
C LEU A 87 18.00 -12.38 16.59
N LEU A 88 18.66 -12.58 15.43
CA LEU A 88 19.79 -11.77 14.99
C LEU A 88 19.36 -10.56 14.14
N GLY A 89 18.21 -10.61 13.47
CA GLY A 89 17.71 -9.56 12.58
C GLY A 89 17.77 -8.12 13.14
N PRO A 90 17.31 -7.87 14.38
CA PRO A 90 17.36 -6.53 14.99
C PRO A 90 18.79 -6.03 15.31
N VAL A 91 19.76 -6.92 15.43
CA VAL A 91 21.18 -6.57 15.69
C VAL A 91 21.88 -6.10 14.41
N PHE A 92 21.40 -6.56 13.24
CA PHE A 92 22.08 -6.32 11.96
C PHE A 92 21.36 -5.32 11.04
N VAL A 93 20.08 -5.01 11.28
CA VAL A 93 19.32 -4.02 10.47
C VAL A 93 18.48 -3.14 11.40
N PRO A 94 18.87 -1.88 11.67
CA PRO A 94 18.14 -0.96 12.56
C PRO A 94 16.66 -0.78 12.19
N ASP A 95 16.37 -0.90 10.89
CA ASP A 95 15.05 -0.73 10.29
C ASP A 95 14.24 -2.04 10.22
N PHE A 96 14.76 -3.15 10.74
CA PHE A 96 14.03 -4.40 10.80
C PHE A 96 13.32 -4.54 12.16
N THR A 97 12.04 -4.16 12.20
CA THR A 97 11.20 -4.28 13.41
C THR A 97 9.95 -5.08 13.12
N THR A 98 9.69 -6.08 13.95
CA THR A 98 8.51 -6.95 13.90
C THR A 98 7.51 -6.65 15.03
N ARG A 99 7.73 -5.57 15.79
CA ARG A 99 6.96 -5.22 17.01
C ARG A 99 5.48 -4.93 16.74
N ASP A 100 5.12 -4.60 15.52
CA ASP A 100 3.75 -4.36 15.05
C ASP A 100 3.04 -5.63 14.55
N HIS A 101 3.68 -6.80 14.64
CA HIS A 101 3.07 -8.09 14.31
C HIS A 101 2.63 -8.81 15.57
N LYS A 102 1.41 -9.40 15.55
CA LYS A 102 0.89 -10.25 16.64
C LYS A 102 1.15 -11.75 16.41
N GLY A 103 1.81 -12.11 15.31
CA GLY A 103 2.02 -13.49 14.88
C GLY A 103 3.00 -13.58 13.72
N ALA A 104 2.65 -14.36 12.69
CA ALA A 104 3.48 -14.47 11.49
C ALA A 104 3.73 -13.09 10.85
N ILE A 105 4.97 -12.87 10.39
CA ILE A 105 5.38 -11.63 9.74
C ILE A 105 4.73 -11.58 8.36
N GLN A 106 3.86 -10.61 8.16
CA GLN A 106 3.10 -10.43 6.93
C GLN A 106 3.39 -9.07 6.34
N VAL A 107 3.82 -9.00 5.09
CA VAL A 107 4.28 -7.76 4.48
C VAL A 107 3.64 -7.53 3.12
N VAL A 108 3.60 -6.26 2.72
CA VAL A 108 3.27 -5.87 1.35
C VAL A 108 4.52 -5.95 0.48
N THR A 109 4.40 -6.58 -0.68
CA THR A 109 5.39 -6.61 -1.76
C THR A 109 4.76 -6.12 -3.07
N PHE A 110 5.57 -5.74 -4.06
CA PHE A 110 5.05 -5.46 -5.40
C PHE A 110 4.34 -6.66 -6.01
N THR A 111 4.79 -7.88 -5.73
CA THR A 111 4.11 -9.11 -6.19
C THR A 111 2.71 -9.24 -5.57
N THR A 112 2.56 -8.98 -4.27
CA THR A 112 1.24 -9.02 -3.62
C THR A 112 0.34 -7.88 -4.07
N LEU A 113 0.89 -6.70 -4.35
CA LEU A 113 0.14 -5.58 -4.95
C LEU A 113 -0.37 -5.95 -6.35
N LYS A 114 0.52 -6.48 -7.20
CA LYS A 114 0.15 -7.01 -8.53
C LYS A 114 -0.96 -8.06 -8.42
N ASN A 115 -0.81 -9.02 -7.50
CA ASN A 115 -1.80 -10.07 -7.31
C ASN A 115 -3.15 -9.52 -6.84
N PHE A 116 -3.15 -8.55 -5.92
CA PHE A 116 -4.36 -7.86 -5.47
C PHE A 116 -5.04 -7.14 -6.64
N MET A 117 -4.30 -6.35 -7.40
CA MET A 117 -4.84 -5.62 -8.56
C MET A 117 -5.40 -6.58 -9.61
N ARG A 118 -4.73 -7.70 -9.89
CA ARG A 118 -5.24 -8.73 -10.80
C ARG A 118 -6.51 -9.40 -10.29
N HIS A 119 -6.55 -9.76 -9.01
CA HIS A 119 -7.70 -10.45 -8.42
C HIS A 119 -8.99 -9.63 -8.55
N TYR A 120 -8.91 -8.31 -8.40
CA TYR A 120 -10.05 -7.40 -8.51
C TYR A 120 -10.17 -6.69 -9.87
N ASN A 121 -9.44 -7.13 -10.91
CA ASN A 121 -9.44 -6.53 -12.25
C ASN A 121 -9.13 -5.02 -12.26
N LEU A 122 -8.22 -4.57 -11.39
CA LEU A 122 -7.77 -3.17 -11.26
C LEU A 122 -6.54 -2.84 -12.13
N THR A 123 -6.09 -3.76 -12.97
CA THR A 123 -4.96 -3.54 -13.89
C THR A 123 -5.28 -4.06 -15.28
N GLN A 124 -4.81 -3.36 -16.31
CA GLN A 124 -4.93 -3.78 -17.71
C GLN A 124 -3.71 -4.61 -18.16
N GLU A 125 -2.54 -4.32 -17.61
CA GLU A 125 -1.29 -4.99 -17.93
C GLU A 125 -0.50 -5.29 -16.64
N ASP A 126 0.36 -6.31 -16.69
CA ASP A 126 1.34 -6.59 -15.66
C ASP A 126 2.64 -7.11 -16.27
N PHE A 127 3.77 -6.82 -15.61
CA PHE A 127 5.10 -7.22 -16.08
C PHE A 127 5.76 -8.14 -15.06
N THR A 128 6.51 -9.13 -15.56
CA THR A 128 7.36 -10.00 -14.74
C THR A 128 8.76 -9.97 -15.32
N LEU A 129 9.75 -9.69 -14.47
CA LEU A 129 11.16 -9.72 -14.84
C LEU A 129 11.69 -11.13 -14.52
N ASN A 130 12.21 -11.80 -15.55
CA ASN A 130 12.84 -13.12 -15.45
C ASN A 130 14.35 -13.00 -15.46
#